data_AF-A0A9E6UPZ7-F1
#
_entry.id   AF-A0A9E6UPZ7-F1
#
_cell.length_a   1.000
_cell.length_b   1.000
_cell.length_c   1.000
_cell.angle_alpha   90.00
_cell.angle_beta   90.00
_cell.angle_gamma   90.00
#
_symmetry.space_group_name_H-M   'P 1'
#
loop_
_entity.id
_entity.type
_entity.pdbx_description
1 polymer ?
#
loop_
_entity_poly.entity_id
_entity_poly.type
_entity_poly.pdbx_seq_one_letter_code
_entity_poly.pdbx_strand_id
1 'polypeptide(L)'
;MPTERPILKLHPSERVRRIPGAPDRRRRPRETVETQTTRFGGEFERLSRTLDDIEAGVDIAAEPNRIVPDRVLVLELKNSVQNFAREARRLGFAWMLEQGADGNDNVSDEEDLVDPAVAADPRLYALMPSREALQTLLRLWTAFTAQEPAPQGYGKWWQIFATLNVIRSWSAEDRIDQWTRTILQDQIRRNPTGAVRIEFDLWFREDPIVRLARMEAFQAKVAAADGRVLDRVLLEPIQYHAALVELPVRQALALIERAGPLATADEVMVVRPQSFSPHPPSERDPLEAVDRALLRSPTRALRSPRCSMAFRLKTTICCVIGSTSTQSTWRRPRPLLTGACMAPRWRRSSFTATSTAATRPARPNASCRARSRLSGERFAGTHPDR
;
A
#
# COMPACT_ATOMS: atom_id res chain seq x y z
N MET A 1 30.58 9.23 -27.79
CA MET A 1 30.08 7.84 -27.72
C MET A 1 31.29 6.93 -27.60
N PRO A 2 31.51 6.25 -26.46
CA PRO A 2 32.64 5.32 -26.34
C PRO A 2 32.52 4.26 -27.43
N THR A 3 33.47 4.25 -28.36
CA THR A 3 33.43 3.43 -29.59
C THR A 3 34.01 2.03 -29.35
N GLU A 4 34.61 1.80 -28.18
CA GLU A 4 35.42 0.61 -27.87
C GLU A 4 34.62 -0.55 -27.25
N ARG A 5 33.32 -0.38 -27.02
CA ARG A 5 32.44 -1.46 -26.54
C ARG A 5 31.10 -1.39 -27.28
N PRO A 6 30.99 -1.94 -28.51
CA PRO A 6 29.72 -1.97 -29.20
C PRO A 6 28.69 -2.71 -28.34
N ILE A 7 27.53 -2.08 -28.12
CA ILE A 7 26.39 -2.75 -27.49
C ILE A 7 26.01 -3.91 -28.40
N LEU A 8 26.27 -5.13 -27.93
CA LEU A 8 25.88 -6.34 -28.63
C LEU A 8 24.35 -6.39 -28.60
N LYS A 9 23.71 -6.09 -29.73
CA LYS A 9 22.27 -6.27 -29.87
C LYS A 9 22.01 -7.76 -29.78
N LEU A 10 21.39 -8.20 -28.68
CA LEU A 10 20.81 -9.54 -28.60
C LEU A 10 19.92 -9.72 -29.83
N HIS A 11 20.16 -10.79 -30.58
CA HIS A 11 19.33 -11.10 -31.74
C HIS A 11 17.89 -11.24 -31.23
N PRO A 12 16.91 -10.55 -31.85
CA PRO A 12 15.52 -10.77 -31.50
C PRO A 12 15.24 -12.25 -31.73
N SER A 13 14.85 -12.96 -30.67
CA SER A 13 14.40 -14.35 -30.78
C SER A 13 13.31 -14.42 -31.84
N GLU A 14 13.31 -15.46 -32.68
CA GLU A 14 12.22 -15.68 -33.62
C GLU A 14 10.89 -15.64 -32.86
N ARG A 15 9.89 -14.99 -33.46
CA ARG A 15 8.54 -14.98 -32.90
C ARG A 15 7.94 -16.37 -33.06
N VAL A 16 8.28 -17.28 -32.15
CA VAL A 16 7.67 -18.59 -32.03
C VAL A 16 6.17 -18.39 -31.72
N ARG A 17 5.30 -19.18 -32.36
CA ARG A 17 3.88 -19.19 -32.01
C ARG A 17 3.76 -19.55 -30.53
N ARG A 18 3.11 -18.69 -29.75
CA ARG A 18 2.78 -18.98 -28.35
C ARG A 18 2.06 -20.32 -28.30
N ILE A 19 2.67 -21.31 -27.65
CA ILE A 19 2.01 -22.58 -27.36
C ILE A 19 0.96 -22.27 -26.30
N PRO A 20 -0.34 -22.44 -26.57
CA PRO A 20 -1.36 -22.24 -25.55
C PRO A 20 -1.21 -23.34 -24.51
N GLY A 21 -0.87 -22.99 -23.27
CA GLY A 21 -0.90 -23.92 -22.15
C GLY A 21 -2.31 -24.45 -21.92
N ALA A 22 -2.42 -25.70 -21.47
CA ALA A 22 -3.70 -26.24 -21.02
C ALA A 22 -4.13 -25.52 -19.73
N PRO A 23 -5.41 -25.11 -19.59
CA PRO A 23 -5.87 -24.51 -18.34
C PRO A 23 -5.73 -25.52 -17.21
N ASP A 24 -5.07 -25.14 -16.12
CA ASP A 24 -4.99 -25.95 -14.91
C ASP A 24 -6.41 -26.22 -14.36
N ARG A 25 -6.84 -27.48 -14.41
CA ARG A 25 -8.15 -27.95 -13.95
C ARG A 25 -8.10 -28.55 -12.54
N ARG A 26 -6.96 -28.50 -11.85
CA ARG A 26 -6.83 -29.03 -10.49
C ARG A 26 -7.73 -28.27 -9.53
N ARG A 27 -8.32 -28.99 -8.57
CA ARG A 27 -9.09 -28.35 -7.49
C ARG A 27 -8.12 -27.65 -6.55
N ARG A 28 -8.17 -26.32 -6.53
CA ARG A 28 -7.41 -25.53 -5.55
C ARG A 28 -7.99 -25.78 -4.15
N PRO A 29 -7.14 -26.00 -3.13
CA PRO A 29 -7.58 -26.13 -1.74
C PRO A 29 -8.42 -24.92 -1.35
N ARG A 30 -9.64 -25.15 -0.85
CA ARG A 30 -10.53 -24.13 -0.32
C ARG A 30 -11.03 -24.60 1.03
N GLU A 31 -10.97 -23.71 2.01
CA GLU A 31 -11.52 -23.95 3.32
C GLU A 31 -13.04 -23.71 3.30
N THR A 32 -13.75 -24.38 4.21
CA THR A 32 -15.17 -24.14 4.41
C THR A 32 -15.39 -22.80 5.10
N VAL A 33 -16.59 -22.23 4.92
CA VAL A 33 -16.97 -20.97 5.57
C VAL A 33 -16.88 -21.09 7.10
N GLU A 34 -17.32 -22.22 7.67
CA GLU A 34 -17.28 -22.49 9.12
C GLU A 34 -15.84 -22.50 9.66
N THR A 35 -14.92 -23.17 8.96
CA THR A 35 -13.50 -23.18 9.34
C THR A 35 -12.91 -21.78 9.29
N GLN A 36 -13.17 -21.01 8.23
CA GLN A 36 -12.63 -19.65 8.11
C GLN A 36 -13.25 -18.69 9.13
N THR A 37 -14.55 -18.83 9.44
CA THR A 37 -15.22 -18.05 10.48
C THR A 37 -14.58 -18.31 11.84
N THR A 38 -14.30 -19.57 12.15
CA THR A 38 -13.63 -19.96 13.41
C THR A 38 -12.21 -19.38 13.48
N ARG A 39 -11.46 -19.42 12.38
CA ARG A 39 -10.06 -18.96 12.33
C ARG A 39 -9.92 -17.43 12.39
N PHE A 40 -10.76 -16.71 11.65
CA PHE A 40 -10.57 -15.27 11.42
C PHE A 40 -11.68 -14.39 12.01
N GLY A 41 -12.76 -14.96 12.53
CA GLY A 41 -13.86 -14.19 13.14
C GLY A 41 -13.37 -13.17 14.15
N GLY A 42 -12.48 -13.58 15.07
CA GLY A 42 -11.90 -12.69 16.07
C GLY A 42 -11.06 -11.55 15.49
N GLU A 43 -10.35 -11.75 14.37
CA GLU A 43 -9.60 -10.68 13.69
C GLU A 43 -10.54 -9.68 13.02
N PHE A 44 -11.58 -10.15 12.35
CA PHE A 44 -12.57 -9.26 11.72
C PHE A 44 -13.42 -8.52 12.77
N GLU A 45 -13.71 -9.13 13.93
CA GLU A 45 -14.34 -8.44 15.06
C GLU A 45 -13.43 -7.36 15.66
N ARG A 46 -12.12 -7.62 15.78
CA ARG A 46 -11.14 -6.60 16.17
C ARG A 46 -11.10 -5.47 15.16
N LEU A 47 -11.09 -5.79 13.86
CA LEU A 47 -11.13 -4.79 12.79
C LEU A 47 -12.39 -3.92 12.87
N SER A 48 -13.57 -4.51 13.11
CA SER A 48 -14.82 -3.76 13.30
C SER A 48 -14.68 -2.78 14.47
N ARG A 49 -14.24 -3.27 15.64
CA ARG A 49 -14.01 -2.42 16.82
C ARG A 49 -13.03 -1.29 16.56
N THR A 50 -11.99 -1.51 15.76
CA THR A 50 -11.07 -0.45 15.34
C THR A 50 -11.77 0.67 14.60
N LEU A 51 -12.67 0.36 13.67
CA LEU A 51 -13.39 1.40 12.94
C LEU A 51 -14.34 2.17 13.85
N ASP A 52 -14.98 1.48 14.80
CA ASP A 52 -15.84 2.09 15.81
C ASP A 52 -15.05 3.03 16.73
N ASP A 53 -13.87 2.60 17.19
CA ASP A 53 -12.96 3.40 18.02
C ASP A 53 -12.47 4.66 17.30
N ILE A 54 -12.14 4.57 16.00
CA ILE A 54 -11.76 5.73 15.17
C ILE A 54 -12.92 6.71 15.07
N GLU A 55 -14.14 6.21 14.89
CA GLU A 55 -15.34 7.05 14.83
C GLU A 55 -15.63 7.74 16.16
N ALA A 56 -15.33 7.07 17.27
CA ALA A 56 -15.40 7.63 18.61
C ALA A 56 -14.23 8.60 18.94
N GLY A 57 -13.24 8.75 18.05
CA GLY A 57 -12.09 9.64 18.25
C GLY A 57 -11.05 9.11 19.23
N VAL A 58 -11.00 7.81 19.46
CA VAL A 58 -9.98 7.16 20.29
C VAL A 58 -8.64 7.18 19.55
N ASP A 59 -7.55 7.48 20.25
CA ASP A 59 -6.21 7.39 19.68
C ASP A 59 -5.74 5.93 19.64
N ILE A 60 -5.70 5.36 18.44
CA ILE A 60 -5.35 3.95 18.17
C ILE A 60 -3.87 3.80 17.77
N ALA A 61 -3.12 4.92 17.69
CA ALA A 61 -1.73 4.91 17.23
C ALA A 61 -0.79 4.11 18.15
N ALA A 62 -1.20 3.84 19.39
CA ALA A 62 -0.41 3.13 20.39
C ALA A 62 -0.25 1.62 20.13
N GLU A 63 -1.05 1.01 19.25
CA GLU A 63 -1.02 -0.43 18.96
C GLU A 63 -0.48 -0.73 17.55
N PRO A 64 0.80 -1.10 17.38
CA PRO A 64 1.42 -1.28 16.05
C PRO A 64 0.85 -2.44 15.23
N ASN A 65 0.40 -3.50 15.91
CA ASN A 65 -0.06 -4.73 15.26
C ASN A 65 -1.56 -4.70 14.91
N ARG A 66 -2.24 -3.58 15.20
CA ARG A 66 -3.67 -3.41 14.93
C ARG A 66 -3.89 -3.04 13.46
N ILE A 67 -4.91 -3.61 12.82
CA ILE A 67 -5.29 -3.23 11.46
C ILE A 67 -6.09 -1.92 11.54
N VAL A 68 -5.55 -0.86 10.96
CA VAL A 68 -6.14 0.49 10.90
C VAL A 68 -6.10 1.01 9.45
N PRO A 69 -6.96 1.99 9.08
CA PRO A 69 -6.81 2.70 7.82
C PRO A 69 -5.40 3.29 7.65
N ASP A 70 -4.94 3.42 6.40
CA ASP A 70 -3.62 3.95 6.04
C ASP A 70 -2.40 3.18 6.57
N ARG A 71 -2.62 2.05 7.25
CA ARG A 71 -1.59 1.07 7.64
C ARG A 71 -1.66 -0.13 6.70
N VAL A 72 -0.50 -0.67 6.35
CA VAL A 72 -0.44 -1.81 5.42
C VAL A 72 -1.06 -3.06 6.06
N LEU A 73 -2.03 -3.63 5.37
CA LEU A 73 -2.69 -4.91 5.60
C LEU A 73 -1.98 -5.99 4.79
N VAL A 74 -1.65 -7.09 5.45
CA VAL A 74 -1.08 -8.30 4.87
C VAL A 74 -2.17 -9.35 4.75
N LEU A 75 -2.34 -9.88 3.54
CA LEU A 75 -3.19 -11.03 3.25
C LEU A 75 -2.32 -12.14 2.68
N GLU A 76 -2.16 -13.22 3.42
CA GLU A 76 -1.50 -14.43 2.93
C GLU A 76 -2.57 -15.41 2.46
N LEU A 77 -2.47 -15.87 1.21
CA LEU A 77 -3.40 -16.82 0.61
C LEU A 77 -2.70 -18.14 0.31
N LYS A 78 -3.38 -19.25 0.57
CA LYS A 78 -2.88 -20.61 0.22
C LYS A 78 -2.68 -20.83 -1.29
N ASN A 79 -3.25 -19.95 -2.12
CA ASN A 79 -3.15 -20.03 -3.56
C ASN A 79 -3.10 -18.62 -4.16
N SER A 80 -2.51 -18.51 -5.35
CA SER A 80 -2.62 -17.30 -6.15
C SER A 80 -4.07 -16.98 -6.52
N VAL A 81 -4.44 -15.71 -6.50
CA VAL A 81 -5.74 -15.24 -7.01
C VAL A 81 -5.50 -14.37 -8.24
N GLN A 82 -6.02 -14.81 -9.38
CA GLN A 82 -5.82 -14.08 -10.63
C GLN A 82 -6.41 -12.67 -10.57
N ASN A 83 -5.60 -11.69 -10.98
CA ASN A 83 -5.93 -10.26 -10.97
C ASN A 83 -6.29 -9.72 -9.56
N PHE A 84 -5.68 -10.25 -8.51
CA PHE A 84 -5.92 -9.78 -7.14
C PHE A 84 -5.75 -8.26 -7.01
N ALA A 85 -4.66 -7.70 -7.53
CA ALA A 85 -4.39 -6.26 -7.48
C ALA A 85 -5.54 -5.42 -8.07
N ARG A 86 -6.20 -5.89 -9.13
CA ARG A 86 -7.37 -5.21 -9.71
C ARG A 86 -8.57 -5.25 -8.77
N GLU A 87 -8.82 -6.38 -8.12
CA GLU A 87 -9.94 -6.49 -7.18
C GLU A 87 -9.70 -5.73 -5.87
N ALA A 88 -8.45 -5.69 -5.41
CA ALA A 88 -8.03 -4.87 -4.27
C ALA A 88 -8.25 -3.37 -4.57
N ARG A 89 -7.79 -2.89 -5.73
CA ARG A 89 -8.03 -1.50 -6.15
C ARG A 89 -9.50 -1.14 -6.27
N ARG A 90 -10.36 -2.07 -6.73
CA ARG A 90 -11.82 -1.87 -6.78
C ARG A 90 -12.45 -1.67 -5.41
N LEU A 91 -11.87 -2.24 -4.37
CA LEU A 91 -12.31 -2.01 -2.99
C LEU A 91 -11.74 -0.72 -2.37
N GLY A 92 -10.84 0.00 -3.07
CA GLY A 92 -10.16 1.16 -2.51
C GLY A 92 -8.87 0.83 -1.75
N PHE A 93 -8.31 -0.37 -1.94
CA PHE A 93 -6.96 -0.66 -1.45
C PHE A 93 -5.92 -0.13 -2.44
N ALA A 94 -4.93 0.62 -1.94
CA ALA A 94 -3.71 0.85 -2.71
C ALA A 94 -2.87 -0.43 -2.68
N TRP A 95 -2.49 -0.92 -3.85
CA TRP A 95 -1.65 -2.11 -3.97
C TRP A 95 -0.20 -1.73 -3.71
N MET A 96 0.47 -2.42 -2.78
CA MET A 96 1.82 -2.07 -2.36
C MET A 96 2.85 -3.10 -2.80
N LEU A 97 2.57 -4.38 -2.58
CA LEU A 97 3.50 -5.48 -2.85
C LEU A 97 2.73 -6.79 -3.10
N GLU A 98 3.30 -7.64 -3.95
CA GLU A 98 3.00 -9.06 -4.06
C GLU A 98 4.30 -9.85 -3.90
N GLN A 99 4.31 -10.89 -3.06
CA GLN A 99 5.42 -11.81 -2.90
C GLN A 99 4.88 -13.26 -2.89
N GLY A 100 5.54 -14.18 -3.60
CA GLY A 100 5.37 -15.64 -3.46
C GLY A 100 6.56 -16.26 -2.72
N ALA A 101 6.52 -17.54 -2.33
CA ALA A 101 7.69 -18.19 -1.73
C ALA A 101 8.81 -18.41 -2.76
N ASP A 102 8.52 -18.30 -4.05
CA ASP A 102 9.53 -18.22 -5.09
C ASP A 102 9.95 -16.76 -5.26
N GLY A 103 11.02 -16.35 -4.58
CA GLY A 103 11.68 -15.04 -4.73
C GLY A 103 12.31 -14.80 -6.11
N ASN A 104 11.68 -15.28 -7.17
CA ASN A 104 12.10 -15.16 -8.56
C ASN A 104 10.98 -14.48 -9.36
N ASP A 105 11.09 -13.16 -9.51
CA ASP A 105 10.30 -12.39 -10.49
C ASP A 105 10.64 -12.78 -11.95
N ASN A 106 11.55 -13.73 -12.20
CA ASN A 106 11.54 -14.44 -13.47
C ASN A 106 10.41 -15.46 -13.47
N VAL A 107 9.23 -14.99 -13.86
CA VAL A 107 8.35 -15.84 -14.67
C VAL A 107 9.08 -16.08 -15.99
N SER A 108 10.05 -17.00 -15.97
CA SER A 108 10.36 -17.76 -17.16
C SER A 108 9.11 -18.59 -17.41
N ASP A 109 8.52 -18.48 -18.60
CA ASP A 109 7.45 -19.35 -19.09
C ASP A 109 7.96 -20.81 -19.31
N GLU A 110 8.96 -21.25 -18.54
CA GLU A 110 9.47 -22.60 -18.52
C GLU A 110 9.04 -23.22 -17.20
N GLU A 111 7.99 -24.04 -17.30
CA GLU A 111 7.53 -24.95 -16.24
C GLU A 111 8.66 -25.93 -15.91
N ASP A 112 9.57 -25.53 -15.02
CA ASP A 112 10.39 -26.50 -14.33
C ASP A 112 9.44 -27.40 -13.51
N LEU A 113 9.55 -28.69 -13.80
CA LEU A 113 8.73 -29.77 -13.28
C LEU A 113 8.88 -29.88 -11.76
N VAL A 114 8.11 -29.07 -11.03
CA VAL A 114 7.94 -29.23 -9.58
C VAL A 114 6.95 -30.37 -9.32
N ASP A 115 7.38 -31.31 -8.49
CA ASP A 115 6.62 -32.49 -8.05
C ASP A 115 5.17 -32.11 -7.63
N PRO A 116 4.14 -32.77 -8.18
CA PRO A 116 2.73 -32.40 -7.98
C PRO A 116 2.17 -32.63 -6.56
N ALA A 117 3.00 -33.05 -5.59
CA ALA A 117 2.69 -33.06 -4.16
C ALA A 117 3.04 -31.76 -3.42
N VAL A 118 3.68 -30.79 -4.09
CA VAL A 118 4.08 -29.53 -3.48
C VAL A 118 2.85 -28.64 -3.24
N ALA A 119 2.65 -28.29 -1.98
CA ALA A 119 1.62 -27.37 -1.52
C ALA A 119 1.60 -26.12 -2.40
N ALA A 120 0.41 -25.70 -2.80
CA ALA A 120 0.25 -24.44 -3.50
C ALA A 120 0.95 -23.32 -2.72
N ASP A 121 1.83 -22.60 -3.43
CA ASP A 121 2.73 -21.64 -2.83
C ASP A 121 1.95 -20.52 -2.14
N PRO A 122 2.11 -20.31 -0.81
CA PRO A 122 1.47 -19.20 -0.12
C PRO A 122 1.89 -17.86 -0.74
N ARG A 123 0.90 -17.05 -1.11
CA ARG A 123 1.13 -15.70 -1.65
C ARG A 123 0.80 -14.63 -0.64
N LEU A 124 1.73 -13.72 -0.44
CA LEU A 124 1.60 -12.56 0.41
C LEU A 124 1.21 -11.34 -0.43
N TYR A 125 0.12 -10.70 -0.04
CA TYR A 125 -0.34 -9.44 -0.61
C TYR A 125 -0.28 -8.33 0.45
N ALA A 126 0.48 -7.28 0.18
CA ALA A 126 0.52 -6.09 1.01
C ALA A 126 -0.34 -4.98 0.39
N LEU A 127 -1.32 -4.50 1.14
CA LEU A 127 -2.32 -3.54 0.69
C LEU A 127 -2.42 -2.39 1.68
N MET A 128 -2.65 -1.17 1.19
CA MET A 128 -3.04 -0.06 2.04
C MET A 128 -4.54 0.20 1.95
N PRO A 129 -5.31 -0.06 3.01
CA PRO A 129 -6.74 0.22 3.00
C PRO A 129 -7.01 1.71 3.24
N SER A 130 -7.98 2.27 2.50
CA SER A 130 -8.74 3.42 3.00
C SER A 130 -9.73 2.96 4.10
N ARG A 131 -10.33 3.91 4.83
CA ARG A 131 -11.40 3.61 5.79
C ARG A 131 -12.58 2.90 5.12
N GLU A 132 -13.00 3.39 3.96
CA GLU A 132 -14.11 2.84 3.17
C GLU A 132 -13.80 1.42 2.66
N ALA A 133 -12.53 1.16 2.33
CA ALA A 133 -12.08 -0.15 1.92
C ALA A 133 -12.22 -1.19 3.05
N LEU A 134 -11.84 -0.84 4.28
CA LEU A 134 -12.02 -1.72 5.45
C LEU A 134 -13.48 -1.93 5.79
N GLN A 135 -14.31 -0.89 5.74
CA GLN A 135 -15.77 -1.03 5.93
C GLN A 135 -16.38 -1.98 4.90
N THR A 136 -15.95 -1.86 3.64
CA THR A 136 -16.46 -2.76 2.58
C THR A 136 -15.95 -4.18 2.77
N LEU A 137 -14.68 -4.36 3.14
CA LEU A 137 -14.12 -5.67 3.46
C LEU A 137 -14.92 -6.36 4.58
N LEU A 138 -15.26 -5.62 5.65
CA LEU A 138 -16.09 -6.13 6.75
C LEU A 138 -17.48 -6.55 6.27
N ARG A 139 -18.16 -5.73 5.46
CA ARG A 139 -19.47 -6.10 4.89
C ARG A 139 -19.41 -7.37 4.06
N LEU A 140 -18.37 -7.52 3.24
CA LEU A 140 -18.17 -8.73 2.43
C LEU A 140 -17.87 -9.95 3.31
N TRP A 141 -17.07 -9.78 4.37
CA TRP A 141 -16.81 -10.83 5.35
C TRP A 141 -18.09 -11.28 6.05
N THR A 142 -18.91 -10.34 6.54
CA THR A 142 -20.20 -10.65 7.18
C THR A 142 -21.10 -11.46 6.24
N ALA A 143 -21.29 -11.02 5.00
CA ALA A 143 -22.07 -11.74 4.00
C ALA A 143 -21.49 -13.14 3.68
N PHE A 144 -20.16 -13.26 3.61
CA PHE A 144 -19.48 -14.54 3.43
C PHE A 144 -19.76 -15.51 4.58
N THR A 145 -19.64 -15.06 5.83
CA THR A 145 -19.91 -15.88 7.02
C THR A 145 -21.38 -16.25 7.18
N ALA A 146 -22.29 -15.39 6.71
CA ALA A 146 -23.72 -15.66 6.65
C ALA A 146 -24.13 -16.61 5.50
N GLN A 147 -23.16 -17.10 4.71
CA GLN A 147 -23.37 -17.93 3.52
C GLN A 147 -24.28 -17.28 2.46
N GLU A 148 -24.29 -15.94 2.42
CA GLU A 148 -25.00 -15.19 1.39
C GLU A 148 -24.23 -15.25 0.05
N PRO A 149 -24.95 -15.13 -1.09
CA PRO A 149 -24.29 -15.05 -2.38
C PRO A 149 -23.44 -13.77 -2.49
N ALA A 150 -22.29 -13.89 -3.15
CA ALA A 150 -21.41 -12.75 -3.38
C ALA A 150 -22.15 -11.61 -4.12
N PRO A 151 -22.10 -10.36 -3.62
CA PRO A 151 -22.63 -9.22 -4.35
C PRO A 151 -21.99 -9.11 -5.74
N GLN A 152 -22.75 -8.56 -6.69
CA GLN A 152 -22.30 -8.45 -8.08
C GLN A 152 -20.94 -7.75 -8.17
N GLY A 153 -19.98 -8.38 -8.86
CA GLY A 153 -18.61 -7.86 -9.02
C GLY A 153 -17.62 -8.28 -7.92
N TYR A 154 -18.08 -8.84 -6.80
CA TYR A 154 -17.22 -9.23 -5.67
C TYR A 154 -16.99 -10.74 -5.52
N GLY A 155 -17.38 -11.56 -6.49
CA GLY A 155 -17.27 -13.03 -6.41
C GLY A 155 -15.85 -13.57 -6.15
N LYS A 156 -14.81 -12.80 -6.48
CA LYS A 156 -13.43 -13.17 -6.15
C LYS A 156 -13.09 -13.04 -4.66
N TRP A 157 -13.78 -12.17 -3.92
CA TRP A 157 -13.59 -12.07 -2.48
C TRP A 157 -14.02 -13.32 -1.73
N TRP A 158 -15.04 -14.04 -2.22
CA TRP A 158 -15.39 -15.37 -1.68
C TRP A 158 -14.26 -16.37 -1.89
N GLN A 159 -13.55 -16.30 -3.03
CA GLN A 159 -12.38 -17.15 -3.27
C GLN A 159 -11.23 -16.77 -2.34
N ILE A 160 -10.96 -15.46 -2.21
CA ILE A 160 -9.92 -14.92 -1.32
C ILE A 160 -10.18 -15.38 0.11
N PHE A 161 -11.38 -15.17 0.64
CA PHE A 161 -11.76 -15.61 1.99
C PHE A 161 -11.67 -17.12 2.15
N ALA A 162 -12.08 -17.92 1.16
CA ALA A 162 -11.95 -19.38 1.21
C ALA A 162 -10.48 -19.87 1.15
N THR A 163 -9.55 -19.06 0.65
CA THR A 163 -8.12 -19.39 0.58
C THR A 163 -7.26 -18.63 1.58
N LEU A 164 -7.86 -17.78 2.40
CA LEU A 164 -7.15 -16.93 3.36
C LEU A 164 -6.40 -17.80 4.37
N ASN A 165 -5.10 -17.57 4.48
CA ASN A 165 -4.23 -18.24 5.44
C ASN A 165 -3.88 -17.33 6.62
N VAL A 166 -3.59 -16.06 6.35
CA VAL A 166 -3.24 -15.05 7.36
C VAL A 166 -3.82 -13.70 6.98
N ILE A 167 -4.32 -12.97 7.97
CA ILE A 167 -4.67 -11.54 7.89
C ILE A 167 -4.06 -10.82 9.08
N ARG A 168 -3.23 -9.80 8.84
CA ARG A 168 -2.54 -9.03 9.89
C ARG A 168 -2.04 -7.69 9.37
N SER A 169 -1.56 -6.81 10.24
CA SER A 169 -0.81 -5.63 9.78
C SER A 169 0.64 -5.99 9.39
N TRP A 170 1.25 -5.13 8.58
CA TRP A 170 2.70 -5.15 8.33
C TRP A 170 3.44 -4.91 9.65
N SER A 171 4.27 -5.84 10.07
CA SER A 171 4.90 -5.89 11.39
C SER A 171 6.40 -5.59 11.31
N ALA A 172 7.07 -5.52 12.47
CA ALA A 172 8.52 -5.37 12.51
C ALA A 172 9.26 -6.54 11.85
N GLU A 173 8.63 -7.72 11.79
CA GLU A 173 9.20 -8.91 11.16
C GLU A 173 9.31 -8.77 9.64
N ASP A 174 8.32 -8.13 9.02
CA ASP A 174 8.31 -7.87 7.59
C ASP A 174 9.28 -6.75 7.19
N ARG A 175 9.47 -5.76 8.09
CA ARG A 175 10.36 -4.62 7.86
C ARG A 175 11.83 -5.00 7.96
N ILE A 176 12.17 -5.92 8.86
CA ILE A 176 13.55 -6.19 9.27
C ILE A 176 13.80 -7.70 9.13
N ASP A 177 14.39 -8.07 8.00
CA ASP A 177 14.74 -9.45 7.68
C ASP A 177 15.99 -9.92 8.42
N GLN A 178 16.22 -11.24 8.43
CA GLN A 178 17.33 -11.83 9.18
C GLN A 178 18.71 -11.44 8.60
N TRP A 179 18.80 -11.24 7.29
CA TRP A 179 20.04 -10.79 6.65
C TRP A 179 20.42 -9.38 7.10
N THR A 180 19.48 -8.42 7.07
CA THR A 180 19.71 -7.06 7.56
C THR A 180 20.18 -7.05 9.01
N ARG A 181 19.52 -7.83 9.88
CA ARG A 181 19.94 -7.97 11.29
C ARG A 181 21.39 -8.41 11.40
N THR A 182 21.77 -9.44 10.64
CA THR A 182 23.13 -10.01 10.65
C THR A 182 24.18 -8.98 10.24
N ILE A 183 23.91 -8.23 9.15
CA ILE A 183 24.83 -7.20 8.66
C ILE A 183 24.96 -6.04 9.64
N LEU A 184 23.85 -5.52 10.17
CA LEU A 184 23.87 -4.41 11.12
C LEU A 184 24.55 -4.80 12.44
N GLN A 185 24.32 -6.02 12.94
CA GLN A 185 25.03 -6.55 14.11
C GLN A 185 26.54 -6.59 13.86
N ASP A 186 26.98 -7.01 12.67
CA ASP A 186 28.38 -7.07 12.33
C ASP A 186 29.02 -5.67 12.22
N GLN A 187 28.31 -4.71 11.63
CA GLN A 187 28.74 -3.31 11.60
C GLN A 187 28.95 -2.74 13.01
N ILE A 188 28.01 -3.00 13.93
CA ILE A 188 28.12 -2.57 15.32
C ILE A 188 29.31 -3.25 16.01
N ARG A 189 29.55 -4.55 15.80
CA ARG A 189 30.71 -5.24 16.38
C ARG A 189 32.04 -4.63 15.94
N ARG A 190 32.14 -4.20 14.67
CA ARG A 190 33.35 -3.56 14.13
C ARG A 190 33.55 -2.13 14.65
N ASN A 191 32.47 -1.43 15.00
CA ASN A 191 32.52 -0.06 15.51
C ASN A 191 31.50 0.17 16.65
N PRO A 192 31.77 -0.34 17.86
CA PRO A 192 30.79 -0.40 18.95
C PRO A 192 30.43 0.95 19.58
N THR A 193 31.21 1.99 19.31
CA THR A 193 30.97 3.36 19.81
C THR A 193 30.51 4.33 18.73
N GLY A 194 30.55 3.92 17.45
CA GLY A 194 30.14 4.75 16.33
C GLY A 194 28.65 4.69 16.06
N ALA A 195 28.10 5.79 15.55
CA ALA A 195 26.73 5.79 15.06
C ALA A 195 26.56 4.85 13.87
N VAL A 196 25.39 4.22 13.78
CA VAL A 196 25.06 3.23 12.74
C VAL A 196 24.22 3.91 11.68
N ARG A 197 24.61 3.76 10.41
CA ARG A 197 23.85 4.28 9.27
C ARG A 197 22.99 3.20 8.67
N ILE A 198 21.72 3.50 8.53
CA ILE A 198 20.68 2.55 8.15
C ILE A 198 19.78 3.24 7.11
N GLU A 199 19.47 2.52 6.05
CA GLU A 199 18.53 2.96 5.02
C GLU A 199 17.12 2.49 5.41
N PHE A 200 16.16 3.40 5.32
CA PHE A 200 14.75 3.12 5.53
C PHE A 200 14.00 3.38 4.24
N ASP A 201 13.52 2.31 3.62
CA ASP A 201 12.54 2.40 2.54
C ASP A 201 11.19 2.72 3.19
N LEU A 202 10.59 3.83 2.77
CA LEU A 202 9.32 4.32 3.26
C LEU A 202 8.21 3.92 2.29
N TRP A 203 7.01 3.69 2.82
CA TRP A 203 5.87 3.48 1.95
C TRP A 203 5.54 4.73 1.14
N PHE A 204 5.50 4.60 -0.17
CA PHE A 204 5.07 5.67 -1.05
C PHE A 204 3.57 5.96 -0.88
N ARG A 205 3.20 7.23 -1.02
CA ARG A 205 1.81 7.72 -0.99
C ARG A 205 1.62 8.59 -2.21
N GLU A 206 0.55 8.34 -2.97
CA GLU A 206 0.26 9.08 -4.19
C GLU A 206 -0.01 10.57 -3.89
N ASP A 207 -0.80 10.84 -2.85
CA ASP A 207 -1.08 12.21 -2.40
C ASP A 207 0.20 12.85 -1.80
N PRO A 208 0.70 13.96 -2.39
CA PRO A 208 1.91 14.62 -1.94
C PRO A 208 1.80 15.23 -0.53
N ILE A 209 0.61 15.67 -0.12
CA ILE A 209 0.36 16.24 1.22
C ILE A 209 0.45 15.13 2.26
N VAL A 210 -0.21 13.99 2.00
CA VAL A 210 -0.11 12.81 2.88
C VAL A 210 1.32 12.31 2.94
N ARG A 211 2.02 12.26 1.79
CA ARG A 211 3.42 11.81 1.71
C ARG A 211 4.34 12.68 2.56
N LEU A 212 4.19 14.01 2.50
CA LEU A 212 4.96 14.94 3.32
C LEU A 212 4.70 14.75 4.81
N ALA A 213 3.42 14.68 5.21
CA ALA A 213 3.04 14.48 6.60
C ALA A 213 3.59 13.16 7.18
N ARG A 214 3.61 12.08 6.38
CA ARG A 214 4.21 10.80 6.78
C ARG A 214 5.74 10.91 6.90
N MET A 215 6.41 11.62 6.00
CA MET A 215 7.85 11.88 6.13
C MET A 215 8.19 12.64 7.43
N GLU A 216 7.40 13.66 7.76
CA GLU A 216 7.56 14.43 9.00
C GLU A 216 7.33 13.57 10.25
N ALA A 217 6.30 12.72 10.23
CA ALA A 217 6.04 11.77 11.31
C ALA A 217 7.20 10.77 11.50
N PHE A 218 7.77 10.25 10.41
CA PHE A 218 8.97 9.41 10.45
C PHE A 218 10.17 10.16 11.03
N GLN A 219 10.42 11.39 10.58
CA GLN A 219 11.51 12.22 11.09
C GLN A 219 11.36 12.50 12.59
N ALA A 220 10.14 12.72 13.08
CA ALA A 220 9.88 12.90 14.50
C ALA A 220 10.21 11.63 15.31
N LYS A 221 9.88 10.44 14.80
CA LYS A 221 10.24 9.15 15.41
C LYS A 221 11.75 8.93 15.44
N VAL A 222 12.46 9.31 14.36
CA VAL A 222 13.93 9.27 14.31
C VAL A 222 14.54 10.19 15.37
N ALA A 223 14.06 11.43 15.47
CA ALA A 223 14.54 12.38 16.47
C ALA A 223 14.27 11.92 17.90
N ALA A 224 13.09 11.32 18.16
CA ALA A 224 12.75 10.75 19.47
C ALA A 224 13.62 9.55 19.85
N ALA A 225 14.25 8.90 18.87
CA ALA A 225 15.25 7.86 19.08
C ALA A 225 16.69 8.41 19.09
N ASP A 226 16.89 9.72 19.35
CA ASP A 226 18.19 10.40 19.30
C ASP A 226 18.96 10.20 17.98
N GLY A 227 18.20 9.92 16.91
CA GLY A 227 18.72 9.71 15.58
C GLY A 227 18.70 10.97 14.74
N ARG A 228 19.33 10.90 13.57
CA ARG A 228 19.36 11.98 12.58
C ARG A 228 19.11 11.46 11.18
N VAL A 229 18.16 12.07 10.46
CA VAL A 229 18.01 11.84 9.02
C VAL A 229 19.15 12.58 8.31
N LEU A 230 20.01 11.85 7.62
CA LEU A 230 21.15 12.37 6.86
C LEU A 230 20.76 12.80 5.46
N ASP A 231 19.94 11.98 4.78
CA ASP A 231 19.52 12.23 3.41
C ASP A 231 18.14 11.61 3.13
N ARG A 232 17.50 12.04 2.04
CA ARG A 232 16.17 11.59 1.60
C ARG A 232 16.12 11.53 0.09
N VAL A 233 15.42 10.53 -0.44
CA VAL A 233 15.21 10.37 -1.87
C VAL A 233 13.73 10.13 -2.15
N LEU A 234 13.19 10.87 -3.12
CA LEU A 234 11.84 10.71 -3.64
C LEU A 234 11.92 10.58 -5.16
N LEU A 235 11.52 9.42 -5.69
CA LEU A 235 11.45 9.14 -7.12
C LEU A 235 10.01 8.75 -7.47
N GLU A 236 9.18 9.75 -7.75
CA GLU A 236 7.77 9.55 -8.11
C GLU A 236 7.53 8.62 -9.30
N PRO A 237 8.34 8.63 -10.39
CA PRO A 237 8.09 7.77 -11.56
C PRO A 237 8.10 6.28 -11.24
N ILE A 238 8.83 5.88 -10.20
CA ILE A 238 8.93 4.49 -9.74
C ILE A 238 8.34 4.31 -8.34
N GLN A 239 7.59 5.30 -7.84
CA GLN A 239 6.94 5.29 -6.52
C GLN A 239 7.91 4.90 -5.39
N TYR A 240 9.14 5.41 -5.44
CA TYR A 240 10.18 5.10 -4.45
C TYR A 240 10.39 6.29 -3.51
N HIS A 241 10.47 5.99 -2.21
CA HIS A 241 10.72 6.98 -1.16
C HIS A 241 11.57 6.34 -0.08
N ALA A 242 12.70 6.95 0.26
CA ALA A 242 13.59 6.42 1.29
C ALA A 242 14.35 7.52 2.04
N ALA A 243 14.88 7.16 3.19
CA ALA A 243 15.70 8.02 4.03
C ALA A 243 16.94 7.29 4.53
N LEU A 244 18.10 7.96 4.48
CA LEU A 244 19.30 7.51 5.16
C LEU A 244 19.32 8.10 6.57
N VAL A 245 19.41 7.24 7.58
CA VAL A 245 19.33 7.63 8.99
C VAL A 245 20.56 7.17 9.74
N GLU A 246 21.06 8.04 10.60
CA GLU A 246 22.11 7.74 11.56
C GLU A 246 21.48 7.55 12.95
N LEU A 247 21.73 6.40 13.57
CA LEU A 247 21.21 6.05 14.90
C LEU A 247 22.34 5.78 15.90
N PRO A 248 22.14 6.11 17.19
CA PRO A 248 22.99 5.60 18.26
C PRO A 248 22.95 4.06 18.30
N VAL A 249 24.06 3.43 18.68
CA VAL A 249 24.19 1.95 18.74
C VAL A 249 23.07 1.30 19.53
N ARG A 250 22.68 1.87 20.67
CA ARG A 250 21.58 1.36 21.50
C ARG A 250 20.28 1.22 20.70
N GLN A 251 19.96 2.20 19.87
CA GLN A 251 18.71 2.25 19.10
C GLN A 251 18.79 1.37 17.87
N ALA A 252 19.97 1.27 17.25
CA ALA A 252 20.22 0.30 16.19
C ALA A 252 20.09 -1.15 16.71
N LEU A 253 20.58 -1.45 17.92
CA LEU A 253 20.38 -2.76 18.56
C LEU A 253 18.91 -3.04 18.85
N ALA A 254 18.16 -2.05 19.36
CA ALA A 254 16.72 -2.20 19.54
C ALA A 254 16.01 -2.50 18.22
N LEU A 255 16.35 -1.79 17.15
CA LEU A 255 15.82 -2.02 15.81
C LEU A 255 16.16 -3.43 15.29
N ILE A 256 17.40 -3.89 15.48
CA ILE A 256 17.82 -5.26 15.14
C ILE A 256 16.98 -6.30 15.89
N GLU A 257 16.63 -6.05 17.15
CA GLU A 257 15.72 -6.90 17.92
C GLU A 257 14.24 -6.63 17.63
N ARG A 258 13.93 -5.92 16.54
CA ARG A 258 12.57 -5.60 16.08
C ARG A 258 11.77 -4.83 17.13
N ALA A 259 12.46 -4.06 17.95
CA ALA A 259 11.91 -3.29 19.04
C ALA A 259 12.11 -1.78 18.84
N GLY A 260 11.36 -0.99 19.61
CA GLY A 260 11.45 0.46 19.59
C GLY A 260 10.60 1.12 18.49
N PRO A 261 10.56 2.46 18.47
CA PRO A 261 9.60 3.23 17.68
C PRO A 261 9.82 3.14 16.17
N LEU A 262 11.04 2.84 15.73
CA LEU A 262 11.37 2.71 14.31
C LEU A 262 11.04 1.32 13.74
N ALA A 263 11.07 0.27 14.58
CA ALA A 263 10.66 -1.07 14.18
C ALA A 263 9.14 -1.17 13.94
N THR A 264 8.37 -0.34 14.64
CA THR A 264 6.90 -0.30 14.60
C THR A 264 6.35 0.88 13.80
N ALA A 265 7.21 1.64 13.12
CA ALA A 265 6.82 2.82 12.37
C ALA A 265 5.95 2.45 11.15
N ASP A 266 4.73 3.00 11.09
CA ASP A 266 3.78 2.82 9.98
C ASP A 266 4.30 3.34 8.64
N GLU A 267 5.26 4.26 8.66
CA GLU A 267 5.88 4.85 7.48
C GLU A 267 6.90 3.92 6.84
N VAL A 268 7.51 3.03 7.63
CA VAL A 268 8.61 2.17 7.17
C VAL A 268 8.06 0.94 6.47
N MET A 269 8.50 0.74 5.24
CA MET A 269 8.28 -0.47 4.44
C MET A 269 9.34 -1.52 4.80
N VAL A 270 10.62 -1.19 4.60
CA VAL A 270 11.75 -2.09 4.80
C VAL A 270 12.93 -1.32 5.39
N VAL A 271 13.69 -1.98 6.25
CA VAL A 271 14.95 -1.51 6.80
C VAL A 271 16.09 -2.22 6.06
N ARG A 272 17.11 -1.47 5.64
CA ARG A 272 18.29 -2.02 4.97
C ARG A 272 19.57 -1.49 5.60
N PRO A 273 20.66 -2.28 5.60
CA PRO A 273 21.98 -1.76 5.86
C PRO A 273 22.34 -0.72 4.79
N GLN A 274 23.15 0.29 5.15
CA GLN A 274 23.65 1.22 4.15
C GLN A 274 24.41 0.47 3.04
N SER A 275 24.00 0.69 1.79
CA SER A 275 24.69 0.14 0.63
C SER A 275 25.92 0.99 0.33
N PHE A 276 27.10 0.38 0.32
CA PHE A 276 28.33 1.04 -0.12
C PHE A 276 28.73 0.49 -1.49
N SER A 277 28.91 1.38 -2.46
CA SER A 277 29.69 1.04 -3.65
C SER A 277 31.17 1.11 -3.24
N PRO A 278 31.94 0.01 -3.35
CA PRO A 278 33.38 0.03 -3.06
C PRO A 278 34.16 0.81 -4.13
N HIS A 279 33.52 1.18 -5.25
CA HIS A 279 34.13 2.05 -6.22
C HIS A 279 34.06 3.49 -5.72
N PRO A 280 35.21 4.16 -5.46
CA PRO A 280 35.19 5.60 -5.26
C PRO A 280 34.52 6.22 -6.50
N PRO A 281 33.74 7.31 -6.34
CA PRO A 281 33.23 8.05 -7.49
C PRO A 281 34.46 8.39 -8.33
N SER A 282 34.60 7.74 -9.48
CA SER A 282 35.69 8.03 -10.38
C SER A 282 35.59 9.52 -10.71
N GLU A 283 36.65 10.30 -10.49
CA GLU A 283 36.72 11.73 -10.85
C GLU A 283 36.45 12.01 -12.34
N ARG A 284 36.14 10.97 -13.13
CA ARG A 284 35.74 11.04 -14.53
C ARG A 284 34.64 10.01 -14.79
N ASP A 285 33.44 10.24 -14.26
CA ASP A 285 32.27 9.68 -14.92
C ASP A 285 32.08 10.44 -16.25
N PRO A 286 32.25 9.80 -17.42
CA PRO A 286 32.07 10.47 -18.70
C PRO A 286 30.65 11.02 -18.87
N LEU A 287 29.67 10.51 -18.12
CA LEU A 287 28.28 10.96 -18.19
C LEU A 287 28.09 12.34 -17.56
N GLU A 288 28.80 12.69 -16.47
CA GLU A 288 28.76 14.04 -15.90
C GLU A 288 29.40 15.09 -16.84
N ALA A 289 30.41 14.69 -17.61
CA ALA A 289 31.07 15.59 -18.56
C ALA A 289 30.18 15.94 -19.76
N VAL A 290 29.29 15.01 -20.15
CA VAL A 290 28.32 15.23 -21.26
C VAL A 290 27.27 16.26 -20.86
N ASP A 291 26.77 16.21 -19.63
CA ASP A 291 25.70 17.11 -19.18
C ASP A 291 26.18 18.57 -19.04
N ARG A 292 27.41 18.75 -18.55
CA ARG A 292 28.05 20.08 -18.44
C ARG A 292 28.37 20.74 -19.79
N ALA A 293 28.63 19.93 -20.82
CA ALA A 293 28.90 20.42 -22.18
C ALA A 293 27.60 20.78 -22.93
N LEU A 294 26.52 20.03 -22.71
CA LEU A 294 25.20 20.32 -23.30
C LEU A 294 24.61 21.62 -22.73
N LEU A 295 24.80 21.90 -21.44
CA LEU A 295 24.36 23.15 -20.79
C LEU A 295 25.19 24.40 -21.19
N ARG A 296 26.37 24.23 -21.82
CA ARG A 296 27.25 25.33 -22.24
C ARG A 296 27.22 25.63 -23.74
N SER A 297 26.39 24.94 -24.51
CA SER A 297 26.23 25.22 -25.93
C SER A 297 25.50 26.57 -26.10
N PRO A 298 26.10 27.61 -26.71
CA PRO A 298 25.35 28.82 -27.00
C PRO A 298 24.27 28.46 -28.00
N THR A 299 23.01 28.68 -27.62
CA THR A 299 21.85 28.52 -28.49
C THR A 299 22.08 29.38 -29.73
N ARG A 300 22.41 28.75 -30.86
CA ARG A 300 22.49 29.42 -32.16
C ARG A 300 21.07 29.89 -32.48
N ALA A 301 20.79 31.15 -32.21
CA ALA A 301 19.52 31.79 -32.54
C ALA A 301 19.26 31.65 -34.05
N LEU A 302 18.35 30.73 -34.40
CA LEU A 302 17.72 30.72 -35.71
C LEU A 302 16.90 32.00 -35.82
N ARG A 303 17.45 32.98 -36.54
CA ARG A 303 16.73 34.20 -36.95
C ARG A 303 15.58 33.79 -37.86
N SER A 304 14.35 33.97 -37.41
CA SER A 304 13.19 34.05 -38.28
C SER A 304 13.09 35.46 -38.89
N PRO A 305 12.67 35.61 -40.15
CA PRO A 305 12.46 36.91 -40.75
C PRO A 305 11.22 37.57 -40.15
N ARG A 306 11.35 38.86 -39.82
CA ARG A 306 10.29 39.72 -39.30
C ARG A 306 9.18 39.86 -40.34
N CYS A 307 7.96 39.47 -39.99
CA CYS A 307 6.76 39.91 -40.68
C CYS A 307 6.00 40.86 -39.74
N SER A 308 6.03 42.15 -40.08
CA SER A 308 5.24 43.19 -39.41
C SER A 308 3.81 43.14 -39.95
N MET A 309 2.82 42.96 -39.08
CA MET A 309 1.51 43.58 -39.28
C MET A 309 0.90 43.90 -37.92
N ALA A 310 0.59 45.19 -37.76
CA ALA A 310 -0.06 45.77 -36.62
C ALA A 310 -1.57 45.44 -36.64
N PHE A 311 -2.16 45.17 -35.47
CA PHE A 311 -3.54 45.57 -35.22
C PHE A 311 -3.76 45.89 -33.74
N ARG A 312 -4.29 47.10 -33.50
CA ARG A 312 -4.62 47.69 -32.20
C ARG A 312 -5.92 47.10 -31.63
N LEU A 313 -6.01 47.03 -30.29
CA LEU A 313 -7.12 47.55 -29.44
C LEU A 313 -6.74 47.24 -27.96
N LYS A 314 -6.37 48.23 -27.12
CA LYS A 314 -7.23 48.99 -26.16
C LYS A 314 -7.87 48.05 -25.10
N THR A 315 -7.72 48.15 -23.76
CA THR A 315 -7.50 49.27 -22.82
C THR A 315 -7.32 48.69 -21.38
N THR A 316 -6.29 49.18 -20.63
CA THR A 316 -6.19 49.60 -19.20
C THR A 316 -6.89 48.76 -18.09
N ILE A 317 -6.26 48.36 -16.97
CA ILE A 317 -5.95 49.20 -15.77
C ILE A 317 -4.97 48.54 -14.75
N CYS A 318 -4.04 49.39 -14.28
CA CYS A 318 -3.28 49.49 -13.02
C CYS A 318 -2.41 48.34 -12.44
N CYS A 319 -1.11 48.57 -12.54
CA CYS A 319 -0.09 48.22 -11.56
C CYS A 319 0.33 49.52 -10.84
N VAL A 320 0.50 49.51 -9.52
CA VAL A 320 1.29 50.52 -8.79
C VAL A 320 2.42 49.80 -8.06
N ILE A 321 3.61 50.28 -8.35
CA ILE A 321 4.93 49.87 -7.88
C ILE A 321 5.18 50.44 -6.48
N GLY A 322 5.95 49.73 -5.65
CA GLY A 322 6.52 50.28 -4.43
C GLY A 322 7.50 49.31 -3.76
N SER A 323 8.75 49.36 -4.20
CA SER A 323 9.91 48.64 -3.66
C SER A 323 10.54 49.35 -2.43
N THR A 324 11.37 48.59 -1.70
CA THR A 324 12.37 48.96 -0.66
C THR A 324 11.89 48.99 0.79
N SER A 325 12.69 48.77 1.83
CA SER A 325 13.81 47.86 2.12
C SER A 325 14.12 48.03 3.62
N THR A 326 14.63 46.98 4.28
CA THR A 326 15.59 47.05 5.42
C THR A 326 15.05 47.30 6.85
N GLN A 327 15.27 46.27 7.71
CA GLN A 327 15.62 46.27 9.16
C GLN A 327 14.74 47.08 10.14
N SER A 328 14.70 46.88 11.45
CA SER A 328 14.89 45.78 12.41
C SER A 328 14.40 46.37 13.75
N THR A 329 14.07 45.52 14.72
CA THR A 329 13.97 45.78 16.17
C THR A 329 12.71 46.44 16.80
N TRP A 330 12.08 45.62 17.67
CA TRP A 330 11.56 45.90 19.03
C TRP A 330 10.57 47.06 19.29
N ARG A 331 9.30 46.70 19.60
CA ARG A 331 8.67 46.81 20.95
C ARG A 331 7.14 46.59 20.88
N ARG A 332 6.62 45.85 21.86
CA ARG A 332 5.18 45.78 22.22
C ARG A 332 4.71 47.10 22.86
N PRO A 333 3.41 47.42 22.77
CA PRO A 333 2.63 47.52 24.01
C PRO A 333 1.22 46.87 23.95
N ARG A 334 0.62 46.82 25.15
CA ARG A 334 -0.58 46.10 25.63
C ARG A 334 -1.94 46.49 25.01
N PRO A 335 -3.00 45.68 25.23
CA PRO A 335 -4.35 45.88 24.70
C PRO A 335 -5.31 46.61 25.67
N LEU A 336 -6.34 47.26 25.12
CA LEU A 336 -7.59 47.71 25.79
C LEU A 336 -8.74 47.34 24.82
N LEU A 337 -9.57 46.36 25.17
CA LEU A 337 -10.89 46.44 25.84
C LEU A 337 -12.08 46.65 24.89
N THR A 338 -13.04 45.72 25.07
CA THR A 338 -14.51 45.84 24.98
C THR A 338 -15.19 46.10 23.63
N GLY A 339 -16.13 45.21 23.30
CA GLY A 339 -17.12 45.41 22.24
C GLY A 339 -17.93 44.15 21.97
N ALA A 340 -18.91 43.86 22.84
CA ALA A 340 -19.96 42.88 22.57
C ALA A 340 -20.87 43.35 21.42
N CYS A 341 -21.34 42.44 20.56
CA CYS A 341 -22.74 42.37 20.12
C CYS A 341 -23.02 41.20 19.16
N MET A 342 -24.06 40.43 19.53
CA MET A 342 -25.12 39.84 18.71
C MET A 342 -24.80 38.78 17.62
N ALA A 343 -25.30 37.58 17.91
CA ALA A 343 -25.59 36.49 16.98
C ALA A 343 -26.74 36.82 16.01
N PRO A 344 -26.89 36.01 14.94
CA PRO A 344 -28.20 35.61 14.47
C PRO A 344 -28.38 34.08 14.52
N ARG A 345 -29.44 33.69 15.21
CA ARG A 345 -30.12 32.39 15.14
C ARG A 345 -30.39 32.00 13.69
N TRP A 346 -30.04 30.76 13.32
CA TRP A 346 -30.69 30.06 12.20
C TRP A 346 -31.51 28.89 12.72
N ARG A 347 -32.75 28.86 12.22
CA ARG A 347 -33.87 28.02 12.63
C ARG A 347 -33.60 26.52 12.41
N ARG A 348 -34.07 25.73 13.38
CA ARG A 348 -34.49 24.34 13.17
C ARG A 348 -35.75 24.32 12.30
N SER A 349 -35.76 23.44 11.31
CA SER A 349 -36.96 23.02 10.58
C SER A 349 -37.19 21.55 10.89
N SER A 350 -38.09 21.29 11.83
CA SER A 350 -38.74 20.00 12.04
C SER A 350 -39.82 19.81 10.97
N PHE A 351 -39.83 18.66 10.30
CA PHE A 351 -40.99 18.16 9.56
C PHE A 351 -41.34 16.78 10.09
N THR A 352 -42.60 16.65 10.51
CA THR A 352 -43.26 15.42 10.98
C THR A 352 -44.45 15.12 10.09
N ALA A 353 -44.72 13.81 9.94
CA ALA A 353 -45.93 13.15 9.42
C ALA A 353 -46.14 13.21 7.89
N THR A 354 -46.58 12.17 7.19
CA THR A 354 -47.72 11.30 7.54
C THR A 354 -47.67 9.95 6.81
N SER A 355 -48.16 8.92 7.52
CA SER A 355 -48.55 7.58 7.07
C SER A 355 -49.65 7.60 6.00
N THR A 356 -49.61 6.67 5.03
CA THR A 356 -50.83 6.15 4.40
C THR A 356 -50.61 4.71 3.90
N ALA A 357 -51.49 3.82 4.36
CA ALA A 357 -51.62 2.43 3.93
C ALA A 357 -52.62 2.30 2.77
N ALA A 358 -52.39 1.37 1.83
CA ALA A 358 -53.43 0.72 1.01
C ALA A 358 -52.82 -0.54 0.36
N THR A 359 -53.14 -1.75 0.81
CA THR A 359 -54.23 -2.64 0.36
C THR A 359 -53.99 -3.34 -0.98
N ARG A 360 -53.84 -4.67 -0.90
CA ARG A 360 -53.85 -5.70 -1.96
C ARG A 360 -55.11 -5.68 -2.82
N PRO A 361 -55.05 -6.33 -4.00
CA PRO A 361 -55.88 -7.53 -4.16
C PRO A 361 -55.13 -8.71 -4.81
N ALA A 362 -55.79 -9.87 -4.80
CA ALA A 362 -55.24 -11.20 -5.02
C ALA A 362 -55.71 -11.87 -6.32
N ARG A 363 -54.83 -12.71 -6.91
CA ARG A 363 -55.05 -14.05 -7.54
C ARG A 363 -55.91 -14.14 -8.83
N PRO A 364 -55.84 -15.23 -9.67
CA PRO A 364 -55.60 -16.65 -9.28
C PRO A 364 -54.77 -17.60 -10.20
N ASN A 365 -54.39 -18.76 -9.62
CA ASN A 365 -54.29 -20.19 -10.07
C ASN A 365 -53.74 -20.53 -11.49
N ALA A 366 -53.09 -21.66 -11.81
CA ALA A 366 -52.91 -23.02 -11.26
C ALA A 366 -51.58 -23.60 -11.83
N SER A 367 -50.93 -24.64 -11.31
CA SER A 367 -51.39 -26.03 -11.36
C SER A 367 -50.37 -26.99 -10.70
N CYS A 368 -50.91 -28.11 -10.24
CA CYS A 368 -50.29 -29.22 -9.53
C CYS A 368 -49.22 -30.00 -10.31
N ARG A 369 -48.28 -30.61 -9.58
CA ARG A 369 -48.02 -32.06 -9.68
C ARG A 369 -47.41 -32.60 -8.40
N ALA A 370 -48.11 -33.58 -7.84
CA ALA A 370 -47.68 -34.45 -6.74
C ALA A 370 -47.04 -35.73 -7.30
N ARG A 371 -46.18 -36.35 -6.48
CA ARG A 371 -45.83 -37.79 -6.33
C ARG A 371 -44.36 -37.86 -5.87
N SER A 372 -43.91 -38.70 -4.95
CA SER A 372 -44.52 -39.65 -4.02
C SER A 372 -43.34 -40.18 -3.18
N ARG A 373 -43.58 -40.46 -1.89
CA ARG A 373 -42.67 -41.19 -1.00
C ARG A 373 -42.41 -42.58 -1.55
N LEU A 374 -41.22 -43.14 -1.29
CA LEU A 374 -41.05 -44.55 -0.95
C LEU A 374 -39.77 -44.72 -0.11
N SER A 375 -39.98 -45.29 1.06
CA SER A 375 -39.01 -45.81 2.02
C SER A 375 -38.32 -47.06 1.45
N GLY A 376 -37.07 -47.31 1.85
CA GLY A 376 -36.37 -48.56 1.54
C GLY A 376 -35.17 -48.75 2.45
N GLU A 377 -35.19 -49.83 3.21
CA GLU A 377 -34.28 -50.21 4.30
C GLU A 377 -32.89 -50.70 3.83
N ARG A 378 -31.95 -50.64 4.78
CA ARG A 378 -30.76 -51.47 5.05
C ARG A 378 -30.34 -52.49 3.98
N PHE A 379 -29.04 -52.52 3.68
CA PHE A 379 -28.26 -53.76 3.73
C PHE A 379 -26.78 -53.49 4.02
N ALA A 380 -26.24 -54.24 4.97
CA ALA A 380 -24.83 -54.32 5.30
C ALA A 380 -24.07 -55.16 4.26
N GLY A 381 -22.81 -54.83 4.03
CA GLY A 381 -21.89 -55.61 3.19
C GLY A 381 -20.45 -55.42 3.67
N THR A 382 -19.98 -56.40 4.42
CA THR A 382 -18.61 -56.60 4.93
C THR A 382 -17.67 -57.17 3.85
N HIS A 383 -16.45 -56.60 3.78
CA HIS A 383 -15.11 -57.20 3.44
C HIS A 383 -14.87 -57.87 2.06
N PRO A 384 -13.60 -58.19 1.66
CA PRO A 384 -12.27 -57.74 2.13
C PRO A 384 -11.25 -57.38 1.00
N ASP A 385 -10.08 -56.89 1.44
CA ASP A 385 -8.71 -57.03 0.91
C ASP A 385 -8.43 -57.07 -0.61
N ARG A 386 -7.66 -56.06 -1.06
CA ARG A 386 -6.34 -56.27 -1.67
C ARG A 386 -5.50 -54.99 -1.66
#